data_AF-A0A317JJC0-F1
#
_entry.id   AF-A0A317JJC0-F1
#
_cell.length_a   1.000
_cell.length_b   1.000
_cell.length_c   1.000
_cell.angle_alpha   90.00
_cell.angle_beta   90.00
_cell.angle_gamma   90.00
#
_symmetry.space_group_name_H-M   'P 1'
#
loop_
_entity.id
_entity.type
_entity.pdbx_description
1 polymer ?
#
loop_
_entity_poly.entity_id
_entity_poly.type
_entity_poly.pdbx_seq_one_letter_code
_entity_poly.pdbx_strand_id
1 'polypeptide(L)'
;MKSAVSLFHSFLLGSLCLLHAPAGFAGTTESLDSLGTQEQLLDKAHAPVPANTYRVIQKRVIDRDGRLEFDFSGAGMSGGDSYYTTKSLGLQAEYHFSYRWSVGVRHDWFFNDLSPEGQRRFDEAYTAYQAGNMGVSRPDLDWPLSKDIATISFYPLYGKMSWFESTVSYFDVYLLAGGGMMNLSRGQSGLGTAGMGVGMWWTQHLTSR
;
A
#
# COMPACT_ATOMS: atom_id res chain seq x y z
N MET A 1 -23.10 -30.05 -29.41
CA MET A 1 -23.84 -30.47 -28.19
C MET A 1 -23.33 -29.59 -27.05
N LYS A 2 -24.04 -28.50 -26.68
CA LYS A 2 -24.82 -28.30 -25.42
C LYS A 2 -24.02 -28.66 -24.16
N SER A 3 -23.97 -27.92 -23.04
CA SER A 3 -24.47 -26.62 -22.57
C SER A 3 -23.86 -26.40 -21.17
N ALA A 4 -23.78 -25.15 -20.71
CA ALA A 4 -23.45 -24.69 -19.36
C ALA A 4 -24.39 -25.24 -18.24
N VAL A 5 -24.03 -25.01 -16.96
CA VAL A 5 -24.82 -24.30 -15.94
C VAL A 5 -24.15 -24.36 -14.54
N SER A 6 -24.17 -23.21 -13.85
CA SER A 6 -23.74 -22.97 -12.46
C SER A 6 -24.82 -23.37 -11.43
N LEU A 7 -24.46 -23.55 -10.15
CA LEU A 7 -25.43 -23.39 -9.06
C LEU A 7 -24.80 -22.94 -7.74
N PHE A 8 -25.25 -21.76 -7.31
CA PHE A 8 -25.13 -21.16 -5.97
C PHE A 8 -25.80 -22.04 -4.90
N HIS A 9 -25.30 -22.03 -3.66
CA HIS A 9 -26.05 -22.49 -2.49
C HIS A 9 -26.11 -21.39 -1.42
N SER A 10 -27.32 -20.90 -1.17
CA SER A 10 -27.73 -20.15 0.01
C SER A 10 -28.20 -21.14 1.08
N PHE A 11 -27.81 -20.95 2.34
CA PHE A 11 -28.39 -21.68 3.47
C PHE A 11 -29.14 -20.73 4.42
N LEU A 12 -30.34 -21.17 4.78
CA LEU A 12 -31.42 -20.44 5.44
C LEU A 12 -31.43 -20.72 6.94
N LEU A 13 -31.95 -19.76 7.72
CA LEU A 13 -32.28 -19.85 9.14
C LEU A 13 -33.24 -21.00 9.47
N GLY A 14 -33.08 -21.58 10.68
CA GLY A 14 -34.05 -22.47 11.31
C GLY A 14 -34.29 -22.10 12.78
N SER A 15 -35.50 -21.58 13.04
CA SER A 15 -36.09 -21.28 14.36
C SER A 15 -36.68 -22.55 14.99
N LEU A 16 -36.61 -22.73 16.32
CA LEU A 16 -37.29 -23.82 17.04
C LEU A 16 -38.10 -23.28 18.24
N CYS A 17 -39.37 -23.68 18.27
CA CYS A 17 -40.43 -23.26 19.18
C CYS A 17 -40.48 -24.02 20.53
N LEU A 18 -41.10 -23.33 21.48
CA LEU A 18 -41.72 -23.67 22.78
C LEU A 18 -42.39 -25.07 22.95
N LEU A 19 -42.52 -25.55 24.22
CA LEU A 19 -43.77 -25.62 25.03
C LEU A 19 -43.63 -26.51 26.33
N HIS A 20 -44.04 -25.95 27.50
CA HIS A 20 -44.80 -26.52 28.66
C HIS A 20 -44.26 -27.70 29.53
N ALA A 21 -44.48 -27.86 30.86
CA ALA A 21 -45.12 -27.11 31.96
C ALA A 21 -44.72 -27.77 33.36
N PRO A 22 -45.47 -27.67 34.49
CA PRO A 22 -44.97 -27.16 35.78
C PRO A 22 -44.91 -28.18 36.96
N ALA A 23 -44.18 -27.87 38.03
CA ALA A 23 -44.37 -28.45 39.37
C ALA A 23 -43.78 -27.54 40.46
N GLY A 24 -44.54 -27.28 41.52
CA GLY A 24 -44.12 -26.48 42.68
C GLY A 24 -43.66 -27.32 43.86
N PHE A 25 -42.91 -26.72 44.80
CA PHE A 25 -43.32 -26.48 46.20
C PHE A 25 -42.18 -25.85 47.01
N ALA A 26 -42.55 -24.82 47.78
CA ALA A 26 -42.07 -24.34 49.07
C ALA A 26 -40.63 -24.63 49.56
N GLY A 27 -39.98 -23.55 50.00
CA GLY A 27 -39.11 -23.57 51.17
C GLY A 27 -37.72 -22.98 50.96
N THR A 28 -37.60 -21.65 50.91
CA THR A 28 -36.34 -20.91 51.12
C THR A 28 -36.61 -19.40 51.20
N THR A 29 -37.45 -18.96 52.13
CA THR A 29 -37.65 -17.51 52.40
C THR A 29 -36.79 -16.97 53.53
N GLU A 30 -35.96 -17.78 54.19
CA GLU A 30 -35.11 -17.34 55.30
C GLU A 30 -33.66 -17.03 54.92
N SER A 31 -33.23 -17.33 53.68
CA SER A 31 -31.86 -17.04 53.21
C SER A 31 -31.76 -15.83 52.26
N LEU A 32 -32.85 -15.07 52.08
CA LEU A 32 -32.88 -13.91 51.18
C LEU A 32 -32.85 -12.56 51.93
N ASP A 33 -33.07 -12.55 53.25
CA ASP A 33 -32.98 -11.34 54.08
C ASP A 33 -31.56 -11.02 54.56
N SER A 34 -30.57 -11.90 54.30
CA SER A 34 -29.14 -11.64 54.62
C SER A 34 -28.32 -11.13 53.44
N LEU A 35 -28.94 -10.97 52.26
CA LEU A 35 -28.29 -10.34 51.11
C LEU A 35 -28.49 -8.83 51.25
N GLY A 36 -27.48 -8.21 51.87
CA GLY A 36 -27.40 -6.78 52.16
C GLY A 36 -27.99 -5.91 51.05
N THR A 37 -28.80 -4.95 51.51
CA THR A 37 -29.20 -3.71 50.83
C THR A 37 -28.83 -3.64 49.34
N GLN A 38 -29.84 -3.80 48.49
CA GLN A 38 -29.82 -3.62 47.04
C GLN A 38 -29.27 -2.26 46.54
N GLU A 39 -28.89 -1.34 47.42
CA GLU A 39 -28.18 -0.11 47.04
C GLU A 39 -26.87 -0.42 46.31
N GLN A 40 -26.11 -1.45 46.72
CA GLN A 40 -24.85 -1.81 46.05
C GLN A 40 -25.04 -2.42 44.65
N LEU A 41 -26.22 -2.98 44.37
CA LEU A 41 -26.56 -3.49 43.03
C LEU A 41 -27.14 -2.39 42.15
N LEU A 42 -27.89 -1.44 42.72
CA LEU A 42 -28.35 -0.24 42.01
C LEU A 42 -27.17 0.64 41.57
N ASP A 43 -26.18 0.82 42.44
CA ASP A 43 -24.98 1.62 42.16
C ASP A 43 -24.09 0.99 41.07
N LYS A 44 -24.15 -0.34 40.91
CA LYS A 44 -23.53 -1.08 39.80
C LYS A 44 -24.40 -1.19 38.54
N ALA A 45 -25.70 -0.90 38.63
CA ALA A 45 -26.63 -0.90 37.50
C ALA A 45 -26.67 0.45 36.78
N HIS A 46 -26.16 1.51 37.40
CA HIS A 46 -25.78 2.71 36.68
C HIS A 46 -24.59 2.36 35.79
N ALA A 47 -24.85 2.15 34.49
CA ALA A 47 -23.82 2.11 33.49
C ALA A 47 -22.91 3.34 33.75
N PRO A 48 -21.59 3.16 33.96
CA PRO A 48 -20.71 4.31 34.12
C PRO A 48 -20.84 5.12 32.84
N VAL A 49 -21.62 6.20 32.90
CA VAL A 49 -21.65 7.21 31.85
C VAL A 49 -20.20 7.67 31.81
N PRO A 50 -19.45 7.40 30.72
CA PRO A 50 -18.04 7.71 30.71
C PRO A 50 -17.91 9.20 30.96
N ALA A 51 -17.42 9.57 32.14
CA ALA A 51 -17.15 10.94 32.47
C ALA A 51 -16.06 11.39 31.49
N ASN A 52 -16.43 12.25 30.55
CA ASN A 52 -15.58 12.77 29.49
C ASN A 52 -15.10 11.75 28.45
N THR A 53 -15.91 11.50 27.44
CA THR A 53 -15.39 11.15 26.10
C THR A 53 -14.90 12.42 25.37
N TYR A 54 -14.10 13.27 26.02
CA TYR A 54 -13.28 14.23 25.27
C TYR A 54 -12.17 13.44 24.58
N ARG A 55 -12.49 12.81 23.45
CA ARG A 55 -11.47 12.29 22.55
C ARG A 55 -10.78 13.51 21.95
N VAL A 56 -9.72 13.99 22.62
CA VAL A 56 -8.80 14.95 22.02
C VAL A 56 -8.33 14.31 20.72
N ILE A 57 -8.83 14.81 19.59
CA ILE A 57 -8.36 14.40 18.28
C ILE A 57 -6.95 14.96 18.18
N GLN A 58 -5.98 14.19 18.66
CA GLN A 58 -4.59 14.53 18.49
C GLN A 58 -4.33 14.54 16.99
N LYS A 59 -3.94 15.71 16.49
CA LYS A 59 -3.47 15.85 15.11
C LYS A 59 -2.31 14.88 14.87
N ARG A 60 -2.14 14.49 13.62
CA ARG A 60 -0.96 13.74 13.17
C ARG A 60 0.29 14.46 13.69
N VAL A 61 1.24 13.71 14.24
CA VAL A 61 2.51 14.28 14.75
C VAL A 61 3.30 14.96 13.63
N ILE A 62 3.12 14.46 12.41
CA ILE A 62 3.74 14.98 11.19
C ILE A 62 2.65 15.67 10.39
N ASP A 63 2.66 16.99 10.44
CA ASP A 63 1.76 17.79 9.60
C ASP A 63 2.25 17.79 8.15
N ARG A 64 1.38 17.43 7.23
CA ARG A 64 1.65 17.43 5.78
C ARG A 64 0.85 18.50 5.05
N ASP A 65 0.00 19.25 5.72
CA ASP A 65 -0.80 20.27 5.06
C ASP A 65 0.09 21.43 4.56
N GLY A 66 0.02 21.74 3.27
CA GLY A 66 0.86 22.74 2.61
C GLY A 66 2.36 22.43 2.58
N ARG A 67 2.77 21.16 2.72
CA ARG A 67 4.19 20.78 2.81
C ARG A 67 4.80 20.52 1.42
N LEU A 68 6.00 21.03 1.20
CA LEU A 68 6.86 20.66 0.07
C LEU A 68 7.87 19.59 0.51
N GLU A 69 7.95 18.49 -0.23
CA GLU A 69 8.85 17.37 0.02
C GLU A 69 9.74 17.13 -1.21
N PHE A 70 10.99 16.76 -0.96
CA PHE A 70 11.95 16.38 -1.98
C PHE A 70 12.43 14.97 -1.70
N ASP A 71 12.31 14.13 -2.70
CA ASP A 71 12.62 12.71 -2.62
C ASP A 71 13.69 12.36 -3.64
N PHE A 72 14.57 11.45 -3.23
CA PHE A 72 15.53 10.79 -4.11
C PHE A 72 15.25 9.30 -4.07
N SER A 73 15.17 8.66 -5.23
CA SER A 73 14.83 7.25 -5.34
C SER A 73 15.76 6.53 -6.30
N GLY A 74 15.96 5.23 -6.07
CA GLY A 74 16.65 4.36 -7.01
C GLY A 74 15.85 3.09 -7.18
N ALA A 75 15.67 2.64 -8.43
CA ALA A 75 14.95 1.40 -8.71
C ALA A 75 15.65 0.57 -9.78
N GLY A 76 15.73 -0.74 -9.55
CA GLY A 76 16.12 -1.72 -10.56
C GLY A 76 14.89 -2.24 -11.27
N MET A 77 14.89 -2.18 -12.60
CA MET A 77 13.86 -2.75 -13.46
C MET A 77 14.35 -4.09 -13.97
N SER A 78 13.59 -5.14 -13.66
CA SER A 78 13.81 -6.51 -14.09
C SER A 78 12.51 -7.03 -14.69
N GLY A 79 12.58 -7.64 -15.88
CA GLY A 79 11.41 -8.28 -16.51
C GLY A 79 10.67 -7.48 -17.59
N GLY A 80 11.20 -6.32 -18.02
CA GLY A 80 10.66 -5.59 -19.17
C GLY A 80 11.17 -6.11 -20.52
N ASP A 81 12.42 -6.58 -20.56
CA ASP A 81 13.08 -7.16 -21.71
C ASP A 81 14.15 -8.16 -21.22
N SER A 82 14.46 -9.18 -22.03
CA SER A 82 15.46 -10.20 -21.71
C SER A 82 16.89 -9.77 -22.03
N TYR A 83 17.09 -8.67 -22.77
CA TYR A 83 18.42 -8.24 -23.24
C TYR A 83 19.03 -7.09 -22.44
N TYR A 84 18.23 -6.32 -21.70
CA TYR A 84 18.70 -5.19 -20.90
C TYR A 84 18.35 -5.34 -19.43
N THR A 85 19.31 -4.97 -18.57
CA THR A 85 19.08 -4.67 -17.16
C THR A 85 19.10 -3.17 -16.99
N THR A 86 17.98 -2.60 -16.57
CA THR A 86 17.85 -1.15 -16.42
C THR A 86 17.84 -0.77 -14.95
N LYS A 87 18.70 0.15 -14.55
CA LYS A 87 18.71 0.80 -13.25
C LYS A 87 18.25 2.23 -13.43
N SER A 88 17.55 2.76 -12.45
CA SER A 88 17.04 4.13 -12.49
C SER A 88 17.42 4.87 -11.23
N LEU A 89 17.65 6.17 -11.42
CA LEU A 89 17.88 7.14 -10.36
C LEU A 89 16.88 8.28 -10.56
N GLY A 90 16.14 8.63 -9.52
CA GLY A 90 15.02 9.54 -9.59
C GLY A 90 15.13 10.67 -8.61
N LEU A 91 14.74 11.86 -9.06
CA LEU A 91 14.37 12.97 -8.19
C LEU A 91 12.88 13.22 -8.30
N GLN A 92 12.27 13.54 -7.16
CA GLN A 92 10.87 13.87 -7.09
C GLN A 92 10.68 15.08 -6.15
N ALA A 93 9.76 15.95 -6.54
CA ALA A 93 9.27 17.03 -5.70
C ALA A 93 7.76 16.86 -5.56
N GLU A 94 7.25 16.84 -4.34
CA GLU A 94 5.82 16.70 -4.05
C GLU A 94 5.33 17.85 -3.19
N TYR A 95 4.19 18.42 -3.57
CA TYR A 95 3.44 19.38 -2.78
C TYR A 95 2.18 18.72 -2.22
N HIS A 96 2.10 18.68 -0.89
CA HIS A 96 0.97 18.16 -0.14
C HIS A 96 -0.01 19.30 0.13
N PHE A 97 -1.13 19.31 -0.60
CA PHE A 97 -2.18 20.32 -0.39
C PHE A 97 -3.21 19.89 0.66
N SER A 98 -3.20 18.61 1.05
CA SER A 98 -3.92 18.12 2.23
C SER A 98 -3.17 16.94 2.82
N TYR A 99 -3.54 16.52 4.03
CA TYR A 99 -2.94 15.33 4.67
C TYR A 99 -3.18 14.01 3.90
N ARG A 100 -4.14 13.97 2.95
CA ARG A 100 -4.47 12.76 2.16
C ARG A 100 -4.03 12.85 0.71
N TRP A 101 -3.66 14.02 0.21
CA TRP A 101 -3.42 14.23 -1.21
C TRP A 101 -2.20 15.09 -1.45
N SER A 102 -1.40 14.66 -2.42
CA SER A 102 -0.29 15.44 -2.95
C SER A 102 -0.26 15.39 -4.47
N VAL A 103 0.38 16.39 -5.04
CA VAL A 103 0.74 16.45 -6.45
C VAL A 103 2.25 16.60 -6.54
N GLY A 104 2.87 15.95 -7.51
CA GLY A 104 4.31 15.99 -7.65
C GLY A 104 4.78 15.92 -9.08
N VAL A 105 6.07 16.19 -9.24
CA VAL A 105 6.81 15.98 -10.48
C VAL A 105 7.99 15.08 -10.18
N ARG A 106 8.29 14.15 -11.09
CA ARG A 106 9.36 13.18 -10.96
C ARG A 106 10.17 13.12 -12.25
N HIS A 107 11.48 13.20 -12.10
CA HIS A 107 12.44 12.99 -13.18
C HIS A 107 13.30 11.77 -12.85
N ASP A 108 13.32 10.77 -13.71
CA ASP A 108 14.18 9.60 -13.59
C ASP A 108 15.22 9.56 -14.72
N TRP A 109 16.47 9.27 -14.36
CA TRP A 109 17.54 8.89 -15.27
C TRP A 109 17.67 7.37 -15.30
N PHE A 110 17.84 6.81 -16.50
CA PHE A 110 18.01 5.38 -16.70
C PHE A 110 19.42 5.04 -17.16
N PHE A 111 19.98 4.00 -16.53
CA PHE A 111 21.26 3.41 -16.84
C PHE A 111 21.00 1.97 -17.29
N ASN A 112 21.37 1.65 -18.54
CA ASN A 112 21.05 0.38 -19.17
C ASN A 112 22.34 -0.40 -19.39
N ASP A 113 22.40 -1.60 -18.82
CA ASP A 113 23.46 -2.58 -19.03
C ASP A 113 22.89 -3.77 -19.83
N LEU A 114 23.72 -4.42 -20.66
CA LEU A 114 23.33 -5.68 -21.30
C LEU A 114 23.16 -6.77 -20.23
N SER A 115 22.07 -7.53 -20.32
CA SER A 115 21.91 -8.76 -19.53
C SER A 115 22.89 -9.84 -19.99
N PRO A 116 23.11 -10.92 -19.22
CA PRO A 116 23.90 -12.06 -19.67
C PRO A 116 23.43 -12.63 -21.01
N GLU A 117 22.11 -12.69 -21.23
CA GLU A 117 21.49 -13.13 -22.47
C GLU A 117 21.74 -12.13 -23.62
N GLY A 118 21.63 -10.82 -23.34
CA GLY A 118 21.98 -9.74 -24.27
C GLY A 118 23.44 -9.80 -24.70
N GLN A 119 24.34 -9.98 -23.74
CA GLN A 119 25.76 -10.11 -23.99
C GLN A 119 26.05 -11.34 -24.87
N ARG A 120 25.48 -12.51 -24.55
CA ARG A 120 25.65 -13.72 -25.38
C ARG A 120 25.20 -13.50 -26.83
N ARG A 121 24.03 -12.89 -27.04
CA ARG A 121 23.55 -12.59 -28.40
C ARG A 121 24.42 -11.58 -29.12
N PHE A 122 24.91 -10.58 -28.40
CA PHE A 122 25.85 -9.61 -28.95
C PHE A 122 27.16 -10.29 -29.38
N ASP A 123 27.72 -11.16 -28.55
CA ASP A 123 28.96 -11.89 -28.82
C ASP A 123 28.82 -12.89 -29.97
N GLU A 124 27.70 -13.62 -30.03
CA GLU A 124 27.34 -14.49 -31.16
C GLU A 124 27.28 -13.70 -32.47
N ALA A 125 26.59 -12.55 -32.44
CA ALA A 125 26.46 -11.67 -33.59
C ALA A 125 27.79 -11.08 -34.04
N TYR A 126 28.61 -10.67 -33.09
CA TYR A 126 29.93 -10.12 -33.34
C TYR A 126 30.90 -11.15 -33.94
N THR A 127 30.87 -12.39 -33.44
CA THR A 127 31.69 -13.49 -33.95
C THR A 127 31.28 -13.87 -35.37
N ALA A 128 29.97 -13.96 -35.63
CA ALA A 128 29.45 -14.27 -36.96
C ALA A 128 29.73 -13.14 -37.97
N TYR A 129 29.66 -11.87 -37.55
CA TYR A 129 30.06 -10.73 -38.37
C TYR A 129 31.54 -10.80 -38.78
N GLN A 130 32.43 -11.11 -37.83
CA GLN A 130 33.86 -11.31 -38.13
C GLN A 130 34.12 -12.49 -39.07
N ALA A 131 33.29 -13.53 -39.02
CA ALA A 131 33.35 -14.67 -39.94
C ALA A 131 32.80 -14.36 -41.35
N GLY A 132 32.45 -13.10 -41.65
CA GLY A 132 31.96 -12.67 -42.96
C GLY A 132 30.45 -12.85 -43.17
N ASN A 133 29.70 -13.28 -42.15
CA ASN A 133 28.24 -13.35 -42.22
C ASN A 133 27.63 -11.96 -41.97
N MET A 134 27.21 -11.30 -43.04
CA MET A 134 26.54 -9.98 -43.00
C MET A 134 25.04 -10.05 -42.66
N GLY A 135 24.45 -11.25 -42.57
CA GLY A 135 23.02 -11.47 -42.31
C GLY A 135 22.63 -11.56 -40.84
N VAL A 136 23.50 -11.18 -39.90
CA VAL A 136 23.29 -11.43 -38.48
C VAL A 136 22.50 -10.29 -37.85
N SER A 137 21.28 -10.60 -37.39
CA SER A 137 20.41 -9.65 -36.72
C SER A 137 20.90 -9.40 -35.29
N ARG A 138 21.22 -8.14 -34.98
CA ARG A 138 21.46 -7.70 -33.60
C ARG A 138 20.11 -7.35 -32.95
N PRO A 139 19.89 -7.67 -31.65
CA PRO A 139 18.75 -7.15 -30.92
C PRO A 139 18.86 -5.62 -30.91
N ASP A 140 17.97 -4.97 -31.64
CA ASP A 140 17.85 -3.52 -31.66
C ASP A 140 16.61 -3.19 -30.84
N LEU A 141 16.79 -2.92 -29.55
CA LEU A 141 15.68 -2.51 -28.68
C LEU A 141 15.77 -1.03 -28.33
N ASP A 142 14.62 -0.45 -28.08
CA ASP A 142 14.48 0.94 -27.67
C ASP A 142 14.60 1.00 -26.14
N TRP A 143 15.74 1.46 -25.63
CA TRP A 143 16.00 1.51 -24.19
C TRP A 143 15.66 2.90 -23.62
N PRO A 144 15.16 2.98 -22.37
CA PRO A 144 14.81 4.26 -21.77
C PRO A 144 16.07 5.06 -21.41
N LEU A 145 16.04 6.38 -21.60
CA LEU A 145 17.11 7.31 -21.26
C LEU A 145 16.73 8.16 -20.05
N SER A 146 15.55 8.79 -20.12
CA SER A 146 15.00 9.58 -19.03
C SER A 146 13.49 9.57 -19.07
N LYS A 147 12.85 10.03 -17.99
CA LYS A 147 11.40 10.11 -17.90
C LYS A 147 10.98 11.25 -17.00
N ASP A 148 9.97 11.98 -17.45
CA ASP A 148 9.34 13.10 -16.75
C ASP A 148 7.87 12.76 -16.52
N ILE A 149 7.44 12.69 -15.25
CA ILE A 149 6.06 12.37 -14.87
C ILE A 149 5.52 13.41 -13.90
N ALA A 150 4.27 13.82 -14.12
CA ALA A 150 3.45 14.43 -13.08
C ALA A 150 2.67 13.34 -12.33
N THR A 151 2.72 13.35 -11.01
CA THR A 151 2.07 12.36 -10.13
C THR A 151 1.01 13.01 -9.26
N ILE A 152 -0.02 12.24 -8.93
CA ILE A 152 -0.96 12.49 -7.85
C ILE A 152 -0.89 11.31 -6.88
N SER A 153 -0.78 11.61 -5.60
CA SER A 153 -0.68 10.57 -4.56
C SER A 153 -1.83 10.72 -3.56
N PHE A 154 -2.41 9.59 -3.16
CA PHE A 154 -3.48 9.50 -2.19
C PHE A 154 -3.06 8.63 -0.99
N TYR A 155 -3.26 9.14 0.22
CA TYR A 155 -2.83 8.50 1.47
C TYR A 155 -4.04 8.03 2.28
N PRO A 156 -4.58 6.82 2.02
CA PRO A 156 -5.79 6.34 2.70
C PRO A 156 -5.55 5.95 4.16
N LEU A 157 -4.37 5.43 4.50
CA LEU A 157 -4.07 4.81 5.78
C LEU A 157 -2.84 5.46 6.43
N TYR A 158 -2.95 5.73 7.73
CA TYR A 158 -1.88 6.23 8.57
C TYR A 158 -1.81 5.40 9.84
N GLY A 159 -0.61 4.99 10.24
CA GLY A 159 -0.38 4.14 11.39
C GLY A 159 0.83 4.54 12.22
N LYS A 160 0.91 3.93 13.41
CA LYS A 160 2.04 4.03 14.33
C LYS A 160 2.55 2.62 14.60
N MET A 161 3.86 2.47 14.67
CA MET A 161 4.55 1.22 14.93
C MET A 161 5.56 1.44 16.06
N SER A 162 5.54 0.58 17.07
CA SER A 162 6.53 0.59 18.16
C SER A 162 7.61 -0.45 17.88
N TRP A 163 8.85 -0.01 17.82
CA TRP A 163 10.04 -0.83 17.73
C TRP A 163 10.63 -1.01 19.12
N PHE A 164 10.76 -2.27 19.55
CA PHE A 164 11.48 -2.67 20.76
C PHE A 164 11.05 -1.88 22.02
N GLU A 165 9.77 -1.53 22.12
CA GLU A 165 9.15 -0.77 23.23
C GLU A 165 9.73 0.63 23.49
N SER A 166 10.67 1.09 22.67
CA SER A 166 11.45 2.31 22.91
C SER A 166 11.27 3.37 21.82
N THR A 167 11.08 2.96 20.56
CA THR A 167 10.97 3.88 19.43
C THR A 167 9.63 3.75 18.71
N VAL A 168 8.91 4.84 18.55
CA VAL A 168 7.66 4.86 17.78
C VAL A 168 7.92 5.50 16.41
N SER A 169 7.78 4.72 15.34
CA SER A 169 7.80 5.21 13.96
C SER A 169 6.38 5.36 13.43
N TYR A 170 6.23 6.25 12.45
CA TYR A 170 4.96 6.50 11.77
C TYR A 170 5.04 5.97 10.36
N PHE A 171 3.97 5.35 9.88
CA PHE A 171 3.91 4.88 8.50
C PHE A 171 2.63 5.35 7.82
N ASP A 172 2.71 5.51 6.51
CA ASP A 172 1.60 5.83 5.64
C ASP A 172 1.57 4.89 4.44
N VAL A 173 0.39 4.35 4.13
CA VAL A 173 0.18 3.63 2.86
C VAL A 173 -0.28 4.67 1.86
N TYR A 174 0.35 4.68 0.69
CA TYR A 174 0.01 5.61 -0.38
C TYR A 174 -0.29 4.86 -1.67
N LEU A 175 -1.25 5.41 -2.41
CA LEU A 175 -1.51 5.08 -3.80
C LEU A 175 -0.94 6.22 -4.64
N LEU A 176 -0.33 5.90 -5.77
CA LEU A 176 0.16 6.90 -6.72
C LEU A 176 -0.42 6.61 -8.10
N ALA A 177 -0.71 7.66 -8.83
CA ALA A 177 -1.01 7.61 -10.25
C ALA A 177 -0.33 8.79 -10.94
N GLY A 178 0.04 8.65 -12.19
CA GLY A 178 0.72 9.71 -12.91
C GLY A 178 0.75 9.49 -14.41
N GLY A 179 1.07 10.57 -15.11
CA GLY A 179 1.22 10.58 -16.55
C GLY A 179 2.36 11.48 -16.96
N GLY A 180 3.01 11.15 -18.06
CA GLY A 180 4.14 11.91 -18.54
C GLY A 180 4.74 11.38 -19.83
N MET A 181 5.99 11.75 -20.05
CA MET A 181 6.76 11.38 -21.23
C MET A 181 8.02 10.62 -20.82
N MET A 182 8.37 9.62 -21.62
CA MET A 182 9.62 8.89 -21.51
C MET A 182 10.43 9.12 -22.77
N ASN A 183 11.70 9.46 -22.60
CA ASN A 183 12.67 9.54 -23.68
C ASN A 183 13.32 8.16 -23.82
N LEU A 184 13.21 7.59 -25.02
CA LEU A 184 13.84 6.34 -25.40
C LEU A 184 14.95 6.61 -26.44
N SER A 185 15.76 5.61 -26.76
CA SER A 185 16.88 5.76 -27.70
C SER A 185 16.42 6.12 -29.12
N ARG A 186 15.18 5.79 -29.50
CA ARG A 186 14.61 6.07 -30.84
C ARG A 186 13.50 7.12 -30.86
N GLY A 187 13.19 7.77 -29.74
CA GLY A 187 12.16 8.80 -29.72
C GLY A 187 11.57 9.08 -28.35
N GLN A 188 10.37 9.64 -28.33
CA GLN A 188 9.60 9.92 -27.12
C GLN A 188 8.29 9.12 -27.13
N SER A 189 7.91 8.59 -25.98
CA SER A 189 6.62 7.91 -25.79
C SER A 189 5.89 8.45 -24.57
N GLY A 190 4.57 8.55 -24.69
CA GLY A 190 3.70 8.81 -23.53
C GLY A 190 3.73 7.63 -22.57
N LEU A 191 3.67 7.93 -21.27
CA LEU A 191 3.73 6.94 -20.20
C LEU A 191 2.69 7.26 -19.12
N GLY A 192 1.94 6.23 -18.73
CA GLY A 192 1.11 6.23 -17.53
C GLY A 192 1.76 5.38 -16.44
N THR A 193 1.64 5.80 -15.19
CA THR A 193 2.07 5.03 -14.03
C THR A 193 0.96 4.95 -13.00
N ALA A 194 0.88 3.82 -12.31
CA ALA A 194 0.05 3.63 -11.14
C ALA A 194 0.76 2.66 -10.20
N GLY A 195 0.63 2.88 -8.90
CA GLY A 195 1.31 2.07 -7.92
C GLY A 195 0.80 2.31 -6.51
N MET A 196 1.34 1.53 -5.58
CA MET A 196 1.12 1.71 -4.15
C MET A 196 2.45 1.51 -3.43
N GLY A 197 2.61 2.17 -2.29
CA GLY A 197 3.81 2.05 -1.48
C GLY A 197 3.54 2.35 -0.01
N VAL A 198 4.59 2.22 0.79
CA VAL A 198 4.55 2.53 2.23
C VAL A 198 5.65 3.52 2.53
N GLY A 199 5.28 4.70 3.03
CA GLY A 199 6.20 5.66 3.61
C GLY A 199 6.44 5.33 5.08
N MET A 200 7.69 5.35 5.52
CA MET A 200 8.08 5.28 6.93
C MET A 200 8.81 6.56 7.31
N TRP A 201 8.28 7.23 8.33
CA TRP A 201 8.84 8.45 8.88
C TRP A 201 9.77 8.11 10.04
N TRP A 202 11.05 8.43 9.84
CA TRP A 202 12.09 8.29 10.86
C TRP A 202 12.15 9.53 11.76
N THR A 203 11.93 10.70 11.16
CA THR A 203 11.85 12.00 11.85
C THR A 203 10.75 12.86 11.24
N GLN A 204 10.55 14.08 11.72
CA GLN A 204 9.62 15.05 11.12
C GLN A 204 10.03 15.53 9.71
N HIS A 205 11.28 15.26 9.30
CA HIS A 205 11.88 15.76 8.06
C HIS A 205 12.46 14.65 7.18
N LEU A 206 12.53 13.41 7.67
CA LEU A 206 13.12 12.29 6.96
C LEU A 206 12.14 11.12 6.87
N THR A 207 11.90 10.70 5.64
CA THR A 207 11.03 9.58 5.27
C THR A 207 11.74 8.67 4.30
N SER A 208 11.51 7.37 4.43
CA SER A 208 11.83 6.37 3.40
C SER A 208 10.55 5.87 2.76
N ARG A 209 10.57 5.59 1.45
CA ARG A 209 9.42 5.12 0.66
C ARG A 209 9.81 4.00 -0.27
#